data_AF-A0A6C0HWE2-F1
#
_entry.id   AF-A0A6C0HWE2-F1
#
_cell.length_a   1.000
_cell.length_b   1.000
_cell.length_c   1.000
_cell.angle_alpha   90.00
_cell.angle_beta   90.00
_cell.angle_gamma   90.00
#
_symmetry.space_group_name_H-M   'P 1'
#
loop_
_entity.id
_entity.type
_entity.pdbx_description
1 polymer ?
#
loop_
_entity_poly.entity_id
_entity_poly.type
_entity_poly.pdbx_seq_one_letter_code
_entity_poly.pdbx_strand_id
1 'polypeptide(L)'
;MNIGDYTSLFITLILVAITIGSTYIYWKSSIHKNHKFVIYLRILMAVSVLITAYAIYLQINYHKDESHNDEISFFTNLMKNFLDDNIKIFIKYPHMNYYYAELMGFRYNQRYKRDYMVENQISNIIFSRLASVAYYLETSSNYSSKEDLAELQSRFDAVIGTFLKSKIFRDNWKIYKEKLSGPPIRRYMENNFGI
;
A
#
# COMPACT_ATOMS: atom_id res chain seq x y z
N MET A 1 11.65 -25.56 20.36
CA MET A 1 11.01 -26.37 19.29
C MET A 1 9.68 -26.83 19.87
N ASN A 2 8.56 -26.42 19.30
CA ASN A 2 7.25 -26.49 19.96
C ASN A 2 6.62 -27.88 19.80
N ILE A 3 5.81 -28.29 20.78
CA ILE A 3 5.05 -29.56 20.75
C ILE A 3 4.18 -29.67 19.48
N GLY A 4 3.68 -28.54 18.97
CA GLY A 4 2.94 -28.45 17.71
C GLY A 4 3.74 -28.89 16.46
N ASP A 5 5.06 -28.69 16.47
CA ASP A 5 5.93 -29.06 15.34
C ASP A 5 6.08 -30.59 15.25
N TYR A 6 6.14 -31.28 16.40
CA TYR A 6 6.21 -32.74 16.47
C TYR A 6 4.90 -33.41 16.05
N THR A 7 3.75 -32.84 16.41
CA THR A 7 2.45 -33.35 15.96
C THR A 7 2.26 -33.21 14.45
N SER A 8 2.69 -32.09 13.86
CA SER A 8 2.63 -31.87 12.41
C SER A 8 3.53 -32.84 11.64
N LEU A 9 4.76 -33.04 12.11
CA LEU A 9 5.70 -34.02 11.53
C LEU A 9 5.17 -35.45 11.64
N PHE A 10 4.59 -35.83 12.78
CA PHE A 10 4.03 -37.17 12.98
C PHE A 10 2.84 -37.44 12.05
N ILE A 11 1.92 -36.47 11.89
CA ILE A 11 0.79 -36.57 10.94
C ILE A 11 1.31 -36.71 9.51
N THR A 12 2.33 -35.93 9.14
CA THR A 12 2.94 -35.99 7.80
C THR A 12 3.57 -37.35 7.54
N LEU A 13 4.29 -37.92 8.51
CA LEU A 13 4.89 -39.25 8.39
C LEU A 13 3.85 -40.36 8.25
N ILE A 14 2.72 -40.27 8.97
CA ILE A 14 1.60 -41.20 8.82
C ILE A 14 1.02 -41.14 7.41
N LEU A 15 0.79 -39.94 6.87
CA LEU A 15 0.27 -39.76 5.51
C LEU A 15 1.23 -40.34 4.46
N VAL A 16 2.53 -40.12 4.61
CA VAL A 16 3.56 -40.70 3.73
C VAL A 16 3.55 -42.23 3.81
N ALA A 17 3.48 -42.81 5.02
CA ALA A 17 3.42 -44.26 5.22
C ALA A 17 2.16 -44.88 4.59
N ILE A 18 1.00 -44.23 4.73
CA ILE A 18 -0.25 -44.64 4.09
C ILE A 18 -0.12 -44.59 2.56
N THR A 19 0.51 -43.55 2.02
CA THR A 19 0.71 -43.38 0.57
C THR A 19 1.64 -44.46 0.01
N ILE A 20 2.74 -44.76 0.70
CA ILE A 20 3.68 -45.82 0.30
C ILE A 20 3.00 -47.20 0.41
N GLY A 21 2.30 -47.47 1.51
CA GLY A 21 1.61 -48.75 1.74
C GLY A 21 0.50 -49.00 0.71
N SER A 22 -0.32 -47.99 0.42
CA SER A 22 -1.36 -48.08 -0.61
C SER A 22 -0.76 -48.27 -2.01
N THR A 23 0.35 -47.62 -2.34
CA THR A 23 1.07 -47.81 -3.61
C THR A 23 1.63 -49.24 -3.74
N TYR A 24 2.18 -49.81 -2.67
CA TYR A 24 2.68 -51.19 -2.65
C TYR A 24 1.54 -52.21 -2.87
N ILE A 25 0.43 -52.06 -2.15
CA ILE A 25 -0.77 -52.92 -2.31
C ILE A 25 -1.35 -52.78 -3.72
N TYR A 26 -1.40 -51.55 -4.25
CA TYR A 26 -1.86 -51.26 -5.61
C TYR A 26 -1.04 -52.01 -6.68
N TRP A 27 0.29 -51.99 -6.57
CA TRP A 27 1.18 -52.72 -7.48
C TRP A 27 0.99 -54.24 -7.40
N LYS A 28 0.84 -54.79 -6.19
CA LYS A 28 0.65 -56.24 -5.98
C LYS A 28 -0.71 -56.74 -6.48
N SER A 29 -1.75 -55.91 -6.41
CA SER A 29 -3.13 -56.29 -6.76
C SER A 29 -3.40 -56.45 -8.27
N SER A 30 -2.48 -56.05 -9.15
CA SER A 30 -2.68 -56.01 -10.61
C SER A 30 -3.90 -55.22 -11.10
N ILE A 31 -4.59 -54.45 -10.23
CA ILE A 31 -5.75 -53.61 -10.58
C ILE A 31 -5.39 -52.57 -11.65
N HIS A 32 -4.14 -52.12 -11.65
CA HIS A 32 -3.56 -51.24 -12.67
C HIS A 32 -3.59 -51.79 -14.10
N LYS A 33 -3.76 -53.12 -14.28
CA LYS A 33 -3.89 -53.76 -15.60
C LYS A 33 -5.32 -53.71 -16.15
N ASN A 34 -6.30 -53.37 -15.33
CA ASN A 34 -7.70 -53.26 -15.76
C ASN A 34 -7.93 -51.93 -16.50
N HIS A 35 -8.30 -52.02 -17.77
CA HIS A 35 -8.52 -50.85 -18.63
C HIS A 35 -9.57 -49.87 -18.08
N LYS A 36 -10.67 -50.36 -17.49
CA LYS A 36 -11.71 -49.50 -16.89
C LYS A 36 -11.15 -48.72 -15.71
N PHE A 37 -10.32 -49.36 -14.88
CA PHE A 37 -9.68 -48.71 -13.74
C PHE A 37 -8.69 -47.62 -14.18
N VAL A 38 -7.88 -47.88 -15.21
CA VAL A 38 -6.97 -46.88 -15.80
C VAL A 38 -7.74 -45.66 -16.33
N ILE A 39 -8.91 -45.88 -16.95
CA ILE A 39 -9.78 -44.79 -17.39
C ILE A 39 -10.28 -43.96 -16.20
N TYR A 40 -10.78 -44.58 -15.14
CA TYR A 40 -11.22 -43.86 -13.93
C TYR A 40 -10.07 -43.07 -13.29
N LEU A 41 -8.87 -43.64 -13.23
CA LEU A 41 -7.69 -42.98 -12.69
C LEU A 41 -7.28 -41.77 -13.54
N ARG A 42 -7.37 -41.86 -14.87
CA ARG A 42 -7.16 -40.73 -15.79
C ARG A 42 -8.19 -39.62 -15.60
N ILE A 43 -9.46 -39.98 -15.40
CA ILE A 43 -10.53 -39.01 -15.11
C ILE A 43 -10.26 -38.31 -13.77
N LEU A 44 -9.91 -39.07 -12.72
CA LEU A 44 -9.53 -38.52 -11.41
C LEU A 44 -8.32 -37.58 -11.51
N MET A 45 -7.28 -37.97 -12.25
CA MET A 45 -6.13 -37.10 -12.50
C MET A 45 -6.54 -35.82 -13.24
N ALA A 46 -7.37 -35.90 -14.28
CA ALA A 46 -7.85 -34.72 -15.00
C ALA A 46 -8.66 -33.78 -14.10
N VAL A 47 -9.55 -34.32 -13.25
CA VAL A 47 -10.29 -33.54 -12.24
C VAL A 47 -9.33 -32.89 -11.23
N SER A 48 -8.32 -33.61 -10.77
CA SER A 48 -7.32 -33.06 -9.84
C SER A 48 -6.50 -31.91 -10.44
N VAL A 49 -6.19 -31.97 -11.74
CA VAL A 49 -5.52 -30.89 -12.47
C VAL A 49 -6.43 -29.66 -12.57
N LEU A 50 -7.72 -29.84 -12.87
CA LEU A 50 -8.69 -28.74 -12.91
C LEU A 50 -8.87 -28.06 -11.54
N ILE A 51 -8.95 -28.86 -10.47
CA ILE A 51 -9.02 -28.34 -9.09
C ILE A 51 -7.75 -27.57 -8.75
N THR A 52 -6.57 -28.09 -9.09
CA THR A 52 -5.29 -27.40 -8.85
C THR A 52 -5.22 -26.08 -9.63
N ALA A 53 -5.63 -26.06 -10.90
CA ALA A 53 -5.67 -24.85 -11.70
C ALA A 53 -6.61 -23.79 -11.10
N TYR A 54 -7.77 -24.21 -10.60
CA TYR A 54 -8.71 -23.33 -9.91
C TYR A 54 -8.17 -22.82 -8.57
N ALA A 55 -7.45 -23.67 -7.81
CA ALA A 55 -6.80 -23.26 -6.58
C ALA A 55 -5.69 -22.23 -6.82
N ILE A 56 -4.86 -22.41 -7.87
CA ILE A 56 -3.86 -21.43 -8.29
C ILE A 56 -4.55 -20.11 -8.69
N TYR A 57 -5.64 -20.18 -9.45
CA TYR A 57 -6.42 -19.00 -9.82
C TYR A 57 -6.94 -18.24 -8.60
N LEU A 58 -7.54 -18.94 -7.63
CA LEU A 58 -7.98 -18.35 -6.37
C LEU A 58 -6.81 -17.76 -5.58
N GLN A 59 -5.68 -18.46 -5.47
CA GLN A 59 -4.50 -17.98 -4.75
C GLN A 59 -3.94 -16.70 -5.38
N ILE A 60 -3.92 -16.61 -6.71
CA ILE A 60 -3.52 -15.38 -7.42
C ILE A 60 -4.48 -14.24 -7.09
N ASN A 61 -5.80 -14.47 -7.07
CA ASN A 61 -6.78 -13.43 -6.75
C ASN A 61 -6.68 -13.01 -5.28
N TYR A 62 -6.60 -13.95 -4.34
CA TYR A 62 -6.41 -13.65 -2.92
C TYR A 62 -5.13 -12.85 -2.67
N HIS A 63 -4.02 -13.21 -3.32
CA HIS A 63 -2.77 -12.47 -3.17
C HIS A 63 -2.86 -11.05 -3.74
N LYS A 64 -3.61 -10.85 -4.83
CA LYS A 64 -3.91 -9.52 -5.35
C LYS A 64 -4.75 -8.71 -4.35
N ASP A 65 -5.79 -9.29 -3.78
CA ASP A 65 -6.67 -8.62 -2.81
C ASP A 65 -5.91 -8.28 -1.51
N GLU A 66 -5.05 -9.17 -1.03
CA GLU A 66 -4.22 -8.94 0.17
C GLU A 66 -3.20 -7.82 -0.08
N SER A 67 -2.46 -7.89 -1.19
CA SER A 67 -1.51 -6.83 -1.58
C SER A 67 -2.21 -5.48 -1.74
N HIS A 68 -3.42 -5.48 -2.30
CA HIS A 68 -4.24 -4.29 -2.47
C HIS A 68 -4.67 -3.66 -1.14
N ASN A 69 -5.14 -4.47 -0.19
CA ASN A 69 -5.51 -4.00 1.15
C ASN A 69 -4.31 -3.43 1.92
N ASP A 70 -3.13 -4.03 1.76
CA ASP A 70 -1.89 -3.55 2.37
C ASP A 70 -1.46 -2.19 1.81
N GLU A 71 -1.59 -1.97 0.50
CA GLU A 71 -1.30 -0.68 -0.15
C GLU A 71 -2.26 0.43 0.33
N ILE A 72 -3.57 0.17 0.37
CA ILE A 72 -4.57 1.13 0.88
C ILE A 72 -4.30 1.45 2.36
N SER A 73 -4.02 0.43 3.16
CA SER A 73 -3.69 0.59 4.58
C SER A 73 -2.42 1.41 4.77
N PHE A 74 -1.38 1.14 3.97
CA PHE A 74 -0.14 1.90 3.99
C PHE A 74 -0.37 3.38 3.66
N PHE A 75 -1.07 3.68 2.57
CA PHE A 75 -1.37 5.07 2.19
C PHE A 75 -2.22 5.77 3.25
N THR A 76 -3.26 5.11 3.76
CA THR A 76 -4.13 5.66 4.80
C THR A 76 -3.34 5.99 6.07
N ASN A 77 -2.43 5.10 6.48
CA ASN A 77 -1.55 5.33 7.61
C ASN A 77 -0.57 6.47 7.34
N LEU A 78 0.00 6.56 6.14
CA LEU A 78 0.91 7.63 5.75
C LEU A 78 0.19 8.99 5.80
N MET A 79 -1.03 9.09 5.28
CA MET A 79 -1.85 10.30 5.34
C MET A 79 -2.30 10.66 6.77
N LYS A 80 -2.69 9.67 7.57
CA LYS A 80 -3.02 9.89 8.98
C LYS A 80 -1.82 10.43 9.74
N ASN A 81 -0.65 9.82 9.57
CA ASN A 81 0.59 10.27 10.22
C ASN A 81 0.98 11.69 9.77
N PHE A 82 0.79 12.02 8.49
CA PHE A 82 1.01 13.38 7.98
C PHE A 82 0.13 14.40 8.71
N LEU A 83 -1.17 14.13 8.84
CA LEU A 83 -2.10 15.03 9.52
C LEU A 83 -1.80 15.14 11.02
N ASP A 84 -1.66 14.01 11.71
CA ASP A 84 -1.41 13.96 13.15
C ASP A 84 -0.11 14.69 13.52
N ASP A 85 0.96 14.48 12.75
CA ASP A 85 2.23 15.12 13.04
C ASP A 85 2.23 16.61 12.71
N ASN A 86 1.50 17.05 11.68
CA ASN A 86 1.34 18.47 11.42
C ASN A 86 0.56 19.14 12.56
N ILE A 87 -0.49 18.51 13.07
CA ILE A 87 -1.23 19.00 14.24
C ILE A 87 -0.30 19.11 15.46
N LYS A 88 0.54 18.10 15.72
CA LYS A 88 1.52 18.16 16.84
C LYS A 88 2.49 19.33 16.73
N ILE A 89 2.92 19.70 15.51
CA ILE A 89 3.76 20.88 15.29
C ILE A 89 3.04 22.14 15.76
N PHE A 90 1.78 22.34 15.37
CA PHE A 90 1.02 23.53 15.76
C PHE A 90 0.60 23.54 17.24
N ILE A 91 0.40 22.36 17.86
CA ILE A 91 0.24 22.25 19.32
C ILE A 91 1.50 22.73 20.05
N LYS A 92 2.69 22.37 19.55
CA LYS A 92 3.98 22.78 20.14
C LYS A 92 4.27 24.27 19.91
N TYR A 93 3.77 24.85 18.82
CA TYR A 93 3.94 26.26 18.46
C TYR A 93 2.57 26.97 18.37
N PRO A 94 1.85 27.17 19.50
CA PRO A 94 0.48 27.71 19.46
C PRO A 94 0.40 29.14 18.94
N HIS A 95 1.48 29.91 19.02
CA HIS A 95 1.59 31.23 18.40
C HIS A 95 1.55 31.18 16.87
N MET A 96 1.72 30.00 16.26
CA MET A 96 1.65 29.75 14.81
C MET A 96 0.26 29.33 14.35
N ASN A 97 -0.77 29.41 15.19
CA ASN A 97 -2.15 29.07 14.79
C ASN A 97 -2.66 29.92 13.61
N TYR A 98 -2.17 31.15 13.46
CA TYR A 98 -2.44 31.96 12.29
C TYR A 98 -1.92 31.31 11.01
N TYR A 99 -0.75 30.67 11.08
CA TYR A 99 -0.11 30.04 9.95
C TYR A 99 -0.79 28.71 9.60
N TYR A 100 -1.21 27.93 10.60
CA TYR A 100 -2.09 26.78 10.40
C TYR A 100 -3.38 27.16 9.69
N ALA A 101 -4.04 28.24 10.13
CA ALA A 101 -5.25 28.74 9.51
C ALA A 101 -5.02 29.13 8.04
N GLU A 102 -3.93 29.84 7.74
CA GLU A 102 -3.55 30.17 6.36
C GLU A 102 -3.28 28.93 5.50
N LEU A 103 -2.59 27.91 6.04
CA LEU A 103 -2.29 26.66 5.33
C LEU A 103 -3.54 25.83 5.02
N MET A 104 -4.57 25.95 5.85
CA MET A 104 -5.86 25.29 5.67
C MET A 104 -6.88 26.15 4.92
N GLY A 105 -6.48 27.33 4.44
CA GLY A 105 -7.37 28.24 3.69
C GLY A 105 -8.40 28.98 4.54
N PHE A 106 -8.27 28.96 5.86
CA PHE A 106 -9.13 29.71 6.76
C PHE A 106 -8.66 31.16 6.90
N ARG A 107 -9.61 32.09 7.06
CA ARG A 107 -9.28 33.49 7.38
C ARG A 107 -8.93 33.63 8.85
N TYR A 108 -7.74 34.14 9.13
CA TYR A 108 -7.33 34.47 10.50
C TYR A 108 -7.55 35.95 10.78
N ASN A 109 -8.52 36.27 11.65
CA ASN A 109 -9.02 37.65 11.84
C ASN A 109 -8.26 38.47 12.91
N GLN A 110 -7.22 37.92 13.55
CA GLN A 110 -6.45 38.64 14.57
C GLN A 110 -5.18 39.25 13.95
N ARG A 111 -4.72 40.40 14.46
CA ARG A 111 -3.39 40.94 14.14
C ARG A 111 -2.34 40.11 14.87
N TYR A 112 -1.39 39.54 14.14
CA TYR A 112 -0.27 38.77 14.67
C TYR A 112 1.04 39.24 14.07
N LYS A 113 2.14 39.05 14.81
CA LYS A 113 3.49 39.24 14.29
C LYS A 113 3.95 37.93 13.67
N ARG A 114 4.37 37.97 12.41
CA ARG A 114 4.84 36.78 11.68
C ARG A 114 6.22 36.36 12.15
N ASP A 115 6.40 35.06 12.38
CA ASP A 115 7.70 34.42 12.55
C ASP A 115 8.08 33.68 11.28
N TYR A 116 8.68 34.40 10.33
CA TYR A 116 9.06 33.85 9.03
C TYR A 116 10.08 32.70 9.12
N MET A 117 10.90 32.65 10.18
CA MET A 117 11.86 31.58 10.35
C MET A 117 11.14 30.27 10.71
N VAL A 118 10.24 30.32 11.69
CA VAL A 118 9.44 29.16 12.11
C VAL A 118 8.48 28.74 11.00
N GLU A 119 7.85 29.68 10.30
CA GLU A 119 7.00 29.41 9.13
C GLU A 119 7.75 28.61 8.06
N ASN A 120 8.98 29.01 7.74
CA ASN A 120 9.78 28.32 6.73
C ASN A 120 10.22 26.93 7.19
N GLN A 121 10.58 26.75 8.46
CA GLN A 121 10.92 25.42 9.00
C GLN A 121 9.72 24.47 8.94
N ILE A 122 8.55 24.93 9.38
CA ILE A 122 7.30 24.15 9.31
C ILE A 122 6.93 23.85 7.85
N SER A 123 7.03 24.84 6.96
CA SER A 123 6.84 24.67 5.52
C SER A 123 7.71 23.54 4.95
N ASN A 124 9.02 23.57 5.24
CA ASN A 124 9.95 22.55 4.76
C ASN A 124 9.59 21.14 5.25
N ILE A 125 9.19 21.01 6.52
CA ILE A 125 8.77 19.72 7.09
C ILE A 125 7.52 19.21 6.37
N ILE A 126 6.52 20.07 6.19
CA ILE A 126 5.28 19.73 5.48
C ILE A 126 5.59 19.33 4.04
N PHE A 127 6.42 20.09 3.32
CA PHE A 127 6.79 19.76 1.94
C PHE A 127 7.60 18.50 1.79
N SER A 128 8.57 18.25 2.68
CA SER A 128 9.32 17.01 2.65
C SER A 128 8.41 15.79 2.79
N ARG A 129 7.33 15.91 3.57
CA ARG A 129 6.36 14.82 3.75
C ARG A 129 5.40 14.71 2.56
N LEU A 130 4.88 15.82 2.06
CA LEU A 130 4.08 15.83 0.83
C LEU A 130 4.87 15.24 -0.36
N ALA A 131 6.17 15.56 -0.46
CA ALA A 131 7.07 14.99 -1.44
C ALA A 131 7.16 13.46 -1.34
N SER A 132 7.21 12.89 -0.13
CA SER A 132 7.19 11.42 0.04
C SER A 132 5.88 10.77 -0.42
N VAL A 133 4.73 11.43 -0.19
CA VAL A 133 3.43 10.94 -0.63
C VAL A 133 3.31 11.01 -2.16
N ALA A 134 3.71 12.16 -2.74
CA ALA A 134 3.72 12.36 -4.20
C ALA A 134 4.67 11.39 -4.91
N TYR A 135 5.85 11.14 -4.32
CA TYR A 135 6.78 10.12 -4.81
C TYR A 135 6.14 8.74 -4.80
N TYR A 136 5.46 8.37 -3.70
CA TYR A 136 4.75 7.09 -3.61
C TYR A 136 3.72 6.97 -4.74
N LEU A 137 2.79 7.93 -4.87
CA LEU A 137 1.76 7.95 -5.92
C LEU A 137 2.31 7.84 -7.35
N GLU A 138 3.45 8.49 -7.64
CA GLU A 138 4.07 8.50 -8.97
C GLU A 138 4.89 7.23 -9.29
N THR A 139 5.36 6.51 -8.27
CA THR A 139 6.28 5.36 -8.45
C THR A 139 5.65 4.00 -8.18
N SER A 140 4.53 3.95 -7.46
CA SER A 140 3.73 2.74 -7.28
C SER A 140 3.08 2.34 -8.61
N SER A 141 3.76 1.46 -9.34
CA SER A 141 3.44 1.03 -10.70
C SER A 141 2.32 -0.01 -10.80
N ASN A 142 1.71 -0.44 -9.69
CA ASN A 142 0.87 -1.65 -9.65
C ASN A 142 -0.39 -1.53 -8.77
N TYR A 143 -1.06 -0.37 -8.73
CA TYR A 143 -2.39 -0.35 -8.13
C TYR A 143 -3.33 -1.30 -8.89
N SER A 144 -3.89 -2.24 -8.15
CA SER A 144 -4.76 -3.31 -8.65
C SER A 144 -6.09 -2.76 -9.19
N SER A 145 -6.46 -1.53 -8.79
CA SER A 145 -7.66 -0.80 -9.14
C SER A 145 -7.29 0.66 -9.46
N LYS A 146 -7.65 1.14 -10.66
CA LYS A 146 -7.45 2.55 -11.07
C LYS A 146 -8.36 3.52 -10.31
N GLU A 147 -9.46 3.03 -9.75
CA GLU A 147 -10.51 3.82 -9.12
C GLU A 147 -10.09 4.27 -7.71
N ASP A 148 -9.50 3.37 -6.92
CA ASP A 148 -9.03 3.69 -5.56
C ASP A 148 -7.84 4.65 -5.60
N LEU A 149 -6.92 4.49 -6.57
CA LEU A 149 -5.85 5.46 -6.80
C LEU A 149 -6.42 6.85 -7.11
N ALA A 150 -7.45 6.93 -7.96
CA ALA A 150 -8.07 8.21 -8.28
C ALA A 150 -8.70 8.86 -7.04
N GLU A 151 -9.32 8.08 -6.15
CA GLU A 151 -9.85 8.60 -4.89
C GLU A 151 -8.74 9.09 -3.95
N LEU A 152 -7.69 8.29 -3.76
CA LEU A 152 -6.55 8.65 -2.90
C LEU A 152 -5.81 9.88 -3.43
N GLN A 153 -5.58 9.94 -4.74
CA GLN A 153 -5.01 11.08 -5.44
C GLN A 153 -5.90 12.33 -5.28
N SER A 154 -7.22 12.20 -5.44
CA SER A 154 -8.16 13.31 -5.25
C SER A 154 -8.11 13.89 -3.83
N ARG A 155 -8.06 13.02 -2.80
CA ARG A 155 -7.93 13.45 -1.40
C ARG A 155 -6.60 14.15 -1.15
N PHE A 156 -5.51 13.62 -1.69
CA PHE A 156 -4.19 14.22 -1.57
C PHE A 156 -4.11 15.57 -2.31
N ASP A 157 -4.72 15.67 -3.49
CA ASP A 157 -4.78 16.90 -4.28
C ASP A 157 -5.59 17.99 -3.59
N ALA A 158 -6.67 17.63 -2.88
CA ALA A 158 -7.42 18.58 -2.08
C ALA A 158 -6.56 19.18 -0.94
N VAL A 159 -5.76 18.35 -0.29
CA VAL A 159 -4.84 18.79 0.78
C VAL A 159 -3.74 19.67 0.19
N ILE A 160 -3.00 19.18 -0.81
CA ILE A 160 -1.93 19.95 -1.47
C ILE A 160 -2.46 21.23 -2.08
N GLY A 161 -3.59 21.20 -2.78
CA GLY A 161 -4.20 22.36 -3.41
C GLY A 161 -4.49 23.49 -2.42
N THR A 162 -4.76 23.15 -1.15
CA THR A 162 -4.93 24.14 -0.09
C THR A 162 -3.59 24.74 0.35
N PHE A 163 -2.55 23.90 0.49
CA PHE A 163 -1.18 24.35 0.74
C PHE A 163 -0.61 25.24 -0.39
N LEU A 164 -0.90 24.91 -1.65
CA LEU A 164 -0.48 25.66 -2.84
C LEU A 164 -1.09 27.05 -2.93
N LYS A 165 -2.30 27.24 -2.41
CA LYS A 165 -2.94 28.55 -2.34
C LYS A 165 -2.29 29.46 -1.30
N SER A 166 -1.58 28.89 -0.32
CA SER A 166 -0.89 29.68 0.70
C SER A 166 0.18 30.58 0.05
N LYS A 167 0.28 31.81 0.53
CA LYS A 167 1.26 32.78 0.01
C LYS A 167 2.69 32.29 0.25
N ILE A 168 2.95 31.73 1.44
CA ILE A 168 4.27 31.21 1.81
C ILE A 168 4.73 30.08 0.90
N PHE A 169 3.84 29.14 0.54
CA PHE A 169 4.18 28.09 -0.42
C PHE A 169 4.68 28.74 -1.71
N ARG A 170 3.90 29.66 -2.29
CA ARG A 170 4.20 30.27 -3.58
C ARG A 170 5.49 31.07 -3.55
N ASP A 171 5.70 31.83 -2.49
CA ASP A 171 6.91 32.65 -2.32
C ASP A 171 8.19 31.79 -2.19
N ASN A 172 8.07 30.56 -1.70
CA ASN A 172 9.21 29.66 -1.48
C ASN A 172 9.27 28.47 -2.45
N TRP A 173 8.30 28.32 -3.37
CA TRP A 173 8.21 27.18 -4.29
C TRP A 173 9.48 26.98 -5.09
N LYS A 174 10.12 28.05 -5.57
CA LYS A 174 11.37 27.97 -6.34
C LYS A 174 12.48 27.27 -5.55
N ILE A 175 12.60 27.57 -4.26
CA ILE A 175 13.60 26.97 -3.36
C ILE A 175 13.25 25.50 -3.08
N TYR A 176 11.97 25.20 -2.87
CA TYR A 176 11.49 23.84 -2.63
C TYR A 176 11.61 22.95 -3.87
N LYS A 177 11.32 23.48 -5.06
CA LYS A 177 11.47 22.80 -6.34
C LYS A 177 12.91 22.34 -6.54
N GLU A 178 13.89 23.19 -6.24
CA GLU A 178 15.31 22.85 -6.38
C GLU A 178 15.82 21.87 -5.32
N LYS A 179 15.41 22.03 -4.05
CA LYS A 179 15.99 21.28 -2.92
C LYS A 179 15.23 20.03 -2.49
N LEU A 180 13.91 19.98 -2.70
CA LEU A 180 13.02 18.98 -2.11
C LEU A 180 12.19 18.21 -3.15
N SER A 181 12.18 18.62 -4.42
CA SER A 181 11.47 17.90 -5.48
C SER A 181 12.44 17.17 -6.41
N GLY A 182 12.56 15.85 -6.20
CA GLY A 182 13.14 14.96 -7.21
C GLY A 182 12.27 14.90 -8.48
N PRO A 183 12.75 14.31 -9.59
CA PRO A 183 12.00 14.23 -10.84
C PRO A 183 10.55 13.72 -10.70
N PRO A 184 10.24 12.68 -9.89
CA PRO A 184 8.87 12.21 -9.72
C PRO A 184 7.93 13.26 -9.12
N ILE A 185 8.41 13.98 -8.11
CA ILE A 185 7.62 15.02 -7.43
C ILE A 185 7.37 16.20 -8.37
N ARG A 186 8.36 16.58 -9.18
CA ARG A 186 8.18 17.63 -10.20
C ARG A 186 7.11 17.24 -11.22
N ARG A 187 7.16 16.02 -11.76
CA ARG A 187 6.13 15.53 -12.68
C ARG A 187 4.75 15.52 -12.05
N TYR A 188 4.65 15.05 -10.80
CA TYR A 188 3.38 15.06 -10.08
C TYR A 188 2.82 16.49 -9.95
N MET A 189 3.66 17.45 -9.58
CA MET A 189 3.23 18.85 -9.37
C MET A 189 2.88 19.55 -10.69
N GLU A 190 3.62 19.27 -11.77
CA GLU A 190 3.34 19.78 -13.10
C GLU A 190 2.03 19.20 -13.66
N ASN A 191 1.80 17.88 -13.49
CA ASN A 191 0.62 17.19 -14.00
C ASN A 191 -0.68 17.58 -13.27
N ASN A 192 -0.62 17.79 -11.96
CA ASN A 192 -1.82 18.02 -11.15
C ASN A 192 -2.08 19.50 -10.84
N PHE A 193 -1.05 20.35 -10.87
CA PHE A 193 -1.18 21.77 -10.46
C PHE A 193 -0.52 22.77 -11.40
N GLY A 194 0.20 22.34 -12.44
CA GLY A 194 0.81 23.22 -13.44
C GLY A 194 2.00 24.06 -12.95
N ILE A 195 2.75 23.57 -11.94
CA ILE A 195 3.88 24.29 -11.29
C ILE A 195 5.16 23.46 -11.15
#